data_AF-A0A1X0CFI0-F1
#
_entry.id   AF-A0A1X0CFI0-F1
#
_cell.length_a   1.000
_cell.length_b   1.000
_cell.length_c   1.000
_cell.angle_alpha   90.00
_cell.angle_beta   90.00
_cell.angle_gamma   90.00
#
_symmetry.space_group_name_H-M   'P 1'
#
loop_
_entity.id
_entity.type
_entity.pdbx_description
1 polymer ?
#
loop_
_entity_poly.entity_id
_entity_poly.type
_entity_poly.pdbx_seq_one_letter_code
_entity_poly.pdbx_strand_id
1 'polypeptide(L)'
;GWSDEFVDMLGYTGPISAATADLITCDCTLDVIHVDGNGAPLDVGRSQRLFPPHIRRALIARDRGCAFPGCGRHPSWCDGHHIRPWDPDGVTSLDNGVLLCRRHHTMIHHYGWQVYLGTDRHPWFIPPQVQRGAHPAFVVVGQRHGVEVGVLG
;
A
#
# COMPACT_ATOMS: atom_id res chain seq x y z
N GLY A 1 -19.18 13.16 13.34
CA GLY A 1 -19.77 11.81 13.36
C GLY A 1 -19.08 10.95 12.35
N TRP A 2 -17.91 10.44 12.72
CA TRP A 2 -17.12 9.34 12.15
C TRP A 2 -16.07 9.09 13.23
N SER A 3 -16.13 7.96 13.93
CA SER A 3 -15.06 7.53 14.85
C SER A 3 -14.53 6.21 14.33
N ASP A 4 -13.33 6.30 13.74
CA ASP A 4 -12.41 5.20 13.53
C ASP A 4 -12.15 4.49 14.86
N GLU A 5 -12.59 3.26 15.01
CA GLU A 5 -12.05 2.32 15.98
C GLU A 5 -11.80 1.01 15.25
N PHE A 6 -10.56 0.85 14.76
CA PHE A 6 -10.01 -0.47 14.49
C PHE A 6 -9.72 -1.07 15.87
N VAL A 7 -10.47 -2.10 16.25
CA VAL A 7 -10.36 -2.75 17.56
C VAL A 7 -9.89 -4.18 17.36
N ASP A 8 -8.73 -4.50 17.96
CA ASP A 8 -8.19 -5.86 18.00
C ASP A 8 -9.11 -6.80 18.79
N MET A 9 -9.16 -8.07 18.38
CA MET A 9 -10.14 -9.06 18.83
C MET A 9 -9.45 -10.29 19.43
N LEU A 10 -9.89 -10.73 20.61
CA LEU A 10 -9.56 -12.04 21.18
C LEU A 10 -10.76 -12.97 20.96
N GLY A 11 -10.57 -14.18 20.45
CA GLY A 11 -11.65 -15.05 19.93
C GLY A 11 -12.78 -15.48 20.89
N TYR A 12 -12.81 -15.01 22.14
CA TYR A 12 -13.89 -15.28 23.11
C TYR A 12 -14.36 -14.04 23.90
N THR A 13 -13.69 -12.91 23.74
CA THR A 13 -14.06 -11.63 24.36
C THR A 13 -14.29 -10.67 23.22
N GLY A 14 -15.38 -9.90 23.23
CA GLY A 14 -15.59 -8.88 22.19
C GLY A 14 -14.41 -7.89 22.07
N PRO A 15 -14.56 -6.85 21.23
CA PRO A 15 -13.55 -5.81 21.06
C PRO A 15 -12.89 -5.40 22.38
N ILE A 16 -11.56 -5.38 22.42
CA ILE A 16 -10.81 -4.92 23.59
C ILE A 16 -10.40 -3.44 23.43
N SER A 17 -10.21 -2.75 24.54
CA SER A 17 -9.75 -1.35 24.50
C SER A 17 -8.28 -1.28 24.05
N ALA A 18 -7.86 -0.14 23.48
CA ALA A 18 -6.45 0.11 23.14
C ALA A 18 -5.51 -0.08 24.34
N ALA A 19 -5.91 0.37 25.54
CA ALA A 19 -5.14 0.15 26.76
C ALA A 19 -5.00 -1.33 27.12
N THR A 20 -6.02 -2.16 26.83
CA THR A 20 -5.95 -3.61 27.02
C THR A 20 -5.03 -4.26 25.98
N ALA A 21 -5.08 -3.79 24.72
CA ALA A 21 -4.18 -4.26 23.66
C ALA A 21 -2.72 -3.96 24.03
N ASP A 22 -2.41 -2.73 24.45
CA ASP A 22 -1.06 -2.32 24.88
C ASP A 22 -0.50 -3.25 25.97
N LEU A 23 -1.31 -3.57 26.99
CA LEU A 23 -0.94 -4.48 28.07
C LEU A 23 -0.62 -5.91 27.57
N ILE A 24 -1.34 -6.40 26.57
CA ILE A 24 -1.11 -7.72 25.98
C ILE A 24 0.17 -7.72 25.13
N THR A 25 0.43 -6.62 24.42
CA THR A 25 1.60 -6.49 23.54
C THR A 25 2.95 -6.43 24.24
N CYS A 26 2.99 -6.16 25.55
CA CYS A 26 4.26 -6.01 26.28
C CYS A 26 5.15 -7.25 26.25
N ASP A 27 4.57 -8.46 26.24
CA ASP A 27 5.31 -9.74 26.27
C ASP A 27 4.80 -10.75 25.21
N CYS A 28 4.12 -10.28 24.16
CA CYS A 28 3.59 -11.15 23.11
C CYS A 28 4.23 -10.91 21.75
N THR A 29 4.27 -11.96 20.94
CA THR A 29 4.41 -11.81 19.49
C THR A 29 3.04 -11.46 18.92
N LEU A 30 2.93 -10.29 18.28
CA LEU A 30 1.70 -9.80 17.66
C LEU A 30 1.73 -10.07 16.14
N ASP A 31 0.80 -10.88 15.66
CA ASP A 31 0.52 -11.07 14.24
C ASP A 31 -0.80 -10.37 13.88
N VAL A 32 -0.75 -9.34 13.02
CA VAL A 32 -1.92 -8.54 12.64
C VAL A 32 -2.48 -9.01 11.30
N ILE A 33 -3.75 -9.43 11.29
CA ILE A 33 -4.48 -9.74 10.05
C ILE A 33 -5.50 -8.65 9.79
N HIS A 34 -5.24 -7.83 8.76
CA HIS A 34 -6.22 -6.86 8.28
C HIS A 34 -7.33 -7.57 7.50
N VAL A 35 -8.57 -7.35 7.88
CA VAL A 35 -9.76 -7.86 7.18
C VAL A 35 -10.63 -6.70 6.70
N ASP A 36 -11.40 -6.91 5.62
CA ASP A 36 -12.43 -5.98 5.20
C ASP A 36 -13.65 -6.04 6.14
N GLY A 37 -14.65 -5.17 5.94
CA GLY A 37 -15.84 -5.11 6.79
C GLY A 37 -16.68 -6.40 6.83
N ASN A 38 -16.41 -7.36 5.95
CA ASN A 38 -17.05 -8.68 5.94
C ASN A 38 -16.14 -9.79 6.49
N GLY A 39 -14.98 -9.44 7.06
CA GLY A 39 -14.00 -10.41 7.56
C GLY A 39 -13.10 -11.01 6.48
N ALA A 40 -13.12 -10.51 5.24
CA ALA A 40 -12.25 -11.05 4.19
C ALA A 40 -10.82 -10.52 4.34
N PRO A 41 -9.79 -11.37 4.33
CA PRO A 41 -8.42 -10.95 4.59
C PRO A 41 -7.89 -10.02 3.49
N LEU A 42 -7.15 -8.98 3.88
CA LEU A 42 -6.47 -8.06 2.97
C LEU A 42 -5.06 -8.52 2.57
N ASP A 43 -4.72 -9.75 2.96
CA ASP A 43 -3.53 -10.50 2.56
C ASP A 43 -3.92 -11.96 2.31
N VAL A 44 -3.61 -12.48 1.12
CA VAL A 44 -3.83 -13.89 0.77
C VAL A 44 -2.52 -14.64 0.53
N GLY A 45 -1.39 -14.04 0.87
CA GLY A 45 -0.06 -14.61 0.75
C GLY A 45 0.26 -15.02 -0.68
N ARG A 46 0.72 -16.26 -0.86
CA ARG A 46 1.03 -16.85 -2.17
C ARG A 46 -0.09 -17.74 -2.73
N SER A 47 -1.23 -17.84 -2.04
CA SER A 47 -2.35 -18.68 -2.50
C SER A 47 -2.94 -18.20 -3.84
N GLN A 48 -2.77 -16.91 -4.16
CA GLN A 48 -3.24 -16.31 -5.40
C GLN A 48 -2.15 -15.39 -5.97
N ARG A 49 -1.92 -15.51 -7.27
CA ARG A 49 -1.04 -14.59 -8.00
C ARG A 49 -1.71 -13.27 -8.33
N LEU A 50 -2.98 -13.29 -8.75
CA LEU A 50 -3.73 -12.08 -9.08
C LEU A 50 -4.38 -11.52 -7.83
N PHE A 51 -4.51 -10.20 -7.73
CA PHE A 51 -5.22 -9.55 -6.64
C PHE A 51 -6.71 -9.93 -6.67
N PRO A 52 -7.23 -10.68 -5.69
CA PRO A 52 -8.66 -11.00 -5.63
C PRO A 52 -9.53 -9.75 -5.50
N PRO A 53 -10.84 -9.85 -5.81
CA PRO A 53 -11.74 -8.69 -5.83
C PRO A 53 -11.76 -7.87 -4.54
N HIS A 54 -11.61 -8.48 -3.36
CA HIS A 54 -11.60 -7.75 -2.08
C HIS A 54 -10.31 -6.93 -1.90
N ILE A 55 -9.12 -7.48 -2.17
CA ILE A 55 -7.87 -6.71 -2.15
C ILE A 55 -7.88 -5.64 -3.25
N ARG A 56 -8.40 -5.96 -4.44
CA ARG A 56 -8.53 -4.95 -5.51
C ARG A 56 -9.43 -3.79 -5.09
N ARG A 57 -10.55 -4.03 -4.40
CA ARG A 57 -11.40 -2.94 -3.86
C ARG A 57 -10.64 -2.09 -2.83
N ALA A 58 -9.86 -2.71 -1.95
CA ALA A 58 -9.02 -1.98 -0.99
C ALA A 58 -7.96 -1.11 -1.70
N LEU A 59 -7.30 -1.64 -2.73
CA LEU A 59 -6.38 -0.88 -3.58
C LEU A 59 -7.08 0.29 -4.29
N ILE A 60 -8.30 0.10 -4.80
CA ILE A 60 -9.10 1.19 -5.40
C ILE A 60 -9.40 2.28 -4.37
N ALA A 61 -9.78 1.90 -3.15
CA ALA A 61 -10.09 2.86 -2.09
C ALA A 61 -8.86 3.71 -1.70
N ARG A 62 -7.70 3.07 -1.60
CA ARG A 62 -6.42 3.72 -1.27
C ARG A 62 -5.88 4.57 -2.43
N ASP A 63 -5.74 3.98 -3.61
CA ASP A 63 -5.00 4.57 -4.74
C ASP A 63 -5.90 5.45 -5.63
N ARG A 64 -7.23 5.27 -5.56
CA ARG A 64 -8.26 6.03 -6.30
C ARG A 64 -8.11 6.04 -7.83
N GLY A 65 -7.23 5.21 -8.37
CA GLY A 65 -6.86 5.20 -9.78
C GLY A 65 -5.40 4.81 -9.94
N CYS A 66 -4.77 5.29 -11.01
CA CYS A 66 -3.32 5.14 -11.15
C CYS A 66 -2.62 5.98 -10.08
N ALA A 67 -1.90 5.30 -9.17
CA ALA A 67 -1.20 5.93 -8.05
C ALA A 67 0.01 6.78 -8.46
N PHE A 68 0.49 6.63 -9.72
CA PHE A 68 1.63 7.40 -10.20
C PHE A 68 1.32 8.92 -10.14
N PRO A 69 2.23 9.74 -9.58
CA PRO A 69 2.00 11.16 -9.37
C PRO A 69 1.53 11.89 -10.63
N GLY A 70 0.45 12.65 -10.52
CA GLY A 70 -0.12 13.43 -11.63
C GLY A 70 -0.83 12.62 -12.72
N CYS A 71 -1.00 11.30 -12.59
CA CYS A 71 -1.66 10.51 -13.64
C CYS A 71 -3.20 10.69 -13.67
N GLY A 72 -3.87 10.47 -12.54
CA GLY A 72 -5.33 10.57 -12.41
C GLY A 72 -6.17 9.58 -13.24
N ARG A 73 -5.58 8.50 -13.80
CA ARG A 73 -6.35 7.54 -14.60
C ARG A 73 -7.33 6.75 -13.72
N HIS A 74 -8.58 6.62 -14.18
CA HIS A 74 -9.62 5.89 -13.46
C HIS A 74 -9.25 4.42 -13.20
N PRO A 75 -9.63 3.81 -12.04
CA PRO A 75 -9.24 2.45 -11.69
C PRO A 75 -9.60 1.35 -12.70
N SER A 76 -10.63 1.55 -13.53
CA SER A 76 -10.99 0.62 -14.61
C SER A 76 -9.92 0.48 -15.70
N TRP A 77 -8.94 1.39 -15.74
CA TRP A 77 -7.80 1.38 -16.65
C TRP A 77 -6.51 0.95 -15.95
N CYS A 78 -6.62 0.47 -14.71
CA CYS A 78 -5.49 0.14 -13.85
C CYS A 78 -5.48 -1.34 -13.47
N ASP A 79 -4.30 -1.92 -13.54
CA ASP A 79 -3.99 -3.24 -13.06
C ASP A 79 -3.32 -3.14 -11.68
N GLY A 80 -3.46 -4.19 -10.87
CA GLY A 80 -2.67 -4.32 -9.64
C GLY A 80 -1.24 -4.72 -9.99
N HIS A 81 -0.28 -3.96 -9.51
CA HIS A 81 1.15 -4.21 -9.62
C HIS A 81 1.68 -4.67 -8.26
N HIS A 82 2.46 -5.75 -8.25
CA HIS A 82 3.19 -6.16 -7.06
C HIS A 82 4.47 -5.33 -6.92
N ILE A 83 4.64 -4.65 -5.79
CA ILE A 83 5.82 -3.81 -5.50
C ILE A 83 7.08 -4.69 -5.41
N ARG A 84 7.02 -5.73 -4.57
CA ARG A 84 7.93 -6.87 -4.66
C ARG A 84 7.33 -7.87 -5.64
N PRO A 85 8.03 -8.21 -6.74
CA PRO A 85 7.54 -9.16 -7.72
C PRO A 85 7.01 -10.44 -7.07
N TRP A 86 5.83 -10.91 -7.49
CA TRP A 86 5.21 -12.12 -6.94
C TRP A 86 6.10 -13.37 -7.10
N ASP A 87 6.91 -13.40 -8.15
CA ASP A 87 7.94 -14.40 -8.39
C ASP A 87 9.30 -13.69 -8.30
N PRO A 88 10.23 -14.09 -7.42
CA PRO A 88 10.29 -15.37 -6.70
C PRO A 88 9.48 -15.49 -5.40
N ASP A 89 9.23 -14.38 -4.70
CA ASP A 89 8.88 -14.43 -3.27
C ASP A 89 7.83 -13.39 -2.81
N GLY A 90 7.33 -12.52 -3.70
CA GLY A 90 6.29 -11.56 -3.36
C GLY A 90 4.96 -12.21 -3.00
N VAL A 91 4.19 -11.53 -2.14
CA VAL A 91 2.85 -11.95 -1.70
C VAL A 91 1.77 -11.07 -2.32
N THR A 92 0.56 -11.59 -2.42
CA THR A 92 -0.61 -10.82 -2.85
C THR A 92 -1.31 -10.27 -1.61
N SER A 93 -1.01 -9.02 -1.30
CA SER A 93 -1.56 -8.28 -0.16
C SER A 93 -1.73 -6.80 -0.49
N LEU A 94 -2.51 -6.08 0.34
CA LEU A 94 -2.62 -4.63 0.24
C LEU A 94 -1.25 -3.93 0.42
N ASP A 95 -0.39 -4.50 1.28
CA ASP A 95 0.94 -3.97 1.61
C ASP A 95 2.02 -4.31 0.56
N ASN A 96 1.68 -5.11 -0.45
CA ASN A 96 2.57 -5.39 -1.59
C ASN A 96 1.92 -5.03 -2.94
N GLY A 97 0.78 -4.35 -2.95
CA GLY A 97 0.04 -4.00 -4.16
C GLY A 97 -0.03 -2.49 -4.42
N VAL A 98 -0.12 -2.09 -5.68
CA VAL A 98 -0.43 -0.71 -6.12
C VAL A 98 -1.18 -0.70 -7.46
N LEU A 99 -2.11 0.22 -7.67
CA LEU A 99 -2.79 0.39 -8.96
C LEU A 99 -1.99 1.24 -9.94
N LEU A 100 -1.74 0.70 -11.13
CA LEU A 100 -1.04 1.39 -12.22
C LEU A 100 -1.78 1.22 -13.54
N CYS A 101 -1.89 2.30 -14.31
CA CYS A 101 -2.33 2.20 -15.70
C CYS A 101 -1.23 1.55 -16.55
N ARG A 102 -1.60 0.99 -17.72
CA ARG A 102 -0.68 0.36 -18.68
C ARG A 102 0.64 1.13 -18.84
N ARG A 103 0.59 2.45 -19.09
CA ARG A 103 1.78 3.30 -19.28
C ARG A 103 2.73 3.26 -18.09
N HIS A 104 2.23 3.54 -16.89
CA HIS A 104 3.09 3.57 -15.68
C HIS A 104 3.50 2.19 -15.22
N HIS A 105 2.67 1.18 -15.50
CA HIS A 105 3.03 -0.20 -15.23
C HIS A 105 4.25 -0.60 -16.07
N THR A 106 4.28 -0.25 -17.36
CA THR A 106 5.46 -0.42 -18.23
C THR A 106 6.66 0.40 -17.74
N MET A 107 6.45 1.64 -17.29
CA MET A 107 7.54 2.49 -16.76
C MET A 107 8.27 1.84 -15.59
N ILE A 108 7.53 1.24 -14.65
CA ILE A 108 8.12 0.56 -13.50
C ILE A 108 8.82 -0.73 -13.90
N HIS A 109 8.21 -1.53 -14.78
CA HIS A 109 8.81 -2.80 -15.22
C HIS A 109 10.10 -2.64 -16.05
N HIS A 110 10.21 -1.57 -16.85
CA HIS A 110 11.23 -1.52 -17.90
C HIS A 110 12.15 -0.29 -17.87
N TYR A 111 11.81 0.77 -17.13
CA TYR A 111 12.51 2.05 -17.23
C TYR A 111 13.12 2.51 -15.91
N GLY A 112 13.37 1.58 -14.98
CA GLY A 112 14.13 1.82 -13.75
C GLY A 112 13.41 2.70 -12.71
N TRP A 113 12.12 2.96 -12.88
CA TRP A 113 11.29 3.55 -11.85
C TRP A 113 11.08 2.55 -10.72
N GLN A 114 11.24 3.00 -9.48
CA GLN A 114 10.96 2.18 -8.31
C GLN A 114 9.69 2.68 -7.63
N VAL A 115 8.98 1.74 -7.00
CA VAL A 115 7.82 2.02 -6.16
C VAL A 115 8.02 1.36 -4.80
N TYR A 116 7.59 2.02 -3.74
CA TYR A 116 7.55 1.47 -2.38
C TYR A 116 6.33 2.01 -1.63
N LEU A 117 5.93 1.36 -0.53
CA LEU A 117 4.93 1.94 0.38
C LEU A 117 5.62 2.72 1.49
N GLY A 118 5.13 3.93 1.75
CA GLY A 118 5.56 4.71 2.91
C GLY A 118 5.08 4.08 4.22
N THR A 119 5.55 4.62 5.34
CA THR A 119 5.04 4.29 6.69
C THR A 119 3.53 4.51 6.82
N ASP A 120 3.02 5.36 5.95
CA ASP A 120 1.64 5.79 5.83
C ASP A 120 0.83 4.85 4.88
N ARG A 121 1.47 3.77 4.39
CA ARG A 121 0.93 2.78 3.44
C ARG A 121 0.53 3.34 2.07
N HIS A 122 0.95 4.56 1.71
CA HIS A 122 0.69 5.10 0.37
C HIS A 122 1.88 4.82 -0.56
N PRO A 123 1.66 4.68 -1.89
CA PRO A 123 2.74 4.46 -2.84
C PRO A 123 3.61 5.70 -3.04
N TRP A 124 4.92 5.48 -3.04
CA TRP A 124 5.96 6.46 -3.35
C TRP A 124 6.75 6.00 -4.57
N PHE A 125 7.18 6.93 -5.40
CA PHE A 125 7.85 6.64 -6.67
C PHE A 125 9.20 7.33 -6.73
N ILE A 126 10.24 6.56 -7.07
CA ILE A 126 11.60 7.05 -7.25
C ILE A 126 11.93 7.00 -8.74
N PRO A 127 12.36 8.11 -9.36
CA PRO A 127 12.82 8.09 -10.74
C PRO A 127 14.07 7.22 -10.90
N PRO A 128 14.35 6.69 -12.11
CA PRO A 128 15.61 6.00 -12.37
C PRO A 128 16.79 6.92 -12.05
N GLN A 129 17.81 6.37 -11.39
CA GLN A 129 19.04 7.08 -11.09
C GLN A 129 19.71 7.51 -12.42
N VAL A 130 19.67 8.80 -12.75
CA VAL A 130 20.43 9.34 -13.88
C VAL A 130 21.91 9.33 -13.48
N GLN A 131 22.72 8.43 -14.05
CA GLN A 131 24.17 8.50 -13.88
C GLN A 131 24.75 9.73 -14.58
N ARG A 132 24.97 10.81 -13.81
CA ARG A 132 26.24 11.57 -13.64
C ARG A 132 25.99 13.05 -13.28
N GLY A 133 26.52 13.47 -12.13
CA GLY A 133 27.09 14.82 -11.97
C GLY A 133 26.17 16.01 -11.68
N ALA A 134 24.87 15.83 -11.40
CA ALA A 134 24.00 16.93 -10.99
C ALA A 134 23.09 16.50 -9.83
N HIS A 135 22.93 17.41 -8.87
CA HIS A 135 22.19 17.31 -7.60
C HIS A 135 20.84 16.56 -7.66
N PRO A 136 20.43 15.89 -6.57
CA PRO A 136 19.29 14.97 -6.58
C PRO A 136 17.97 15.69 -6.85
N ALA A 137 17.35 15.36 -7.99
CA ALA A 137 16.09 15.92 -8.42
C ALA A 137 14.92 15.02 -7.94
N PHE A 138 14.28 15.46 -6.86
CA PHE A 138 12.90 15.20 -6.44
C PHE A 138 12.48 13.77 -6.05
N VAL A 139 12.35 13.55 -4.73
CA VAL A 139 11.40 12.59 -4.15
C VAL A 139 9.99 13.14 -4.41
N VAL A 140 9.13 12.41 -5.13
CA VAL A 140 7.75 12.88 -5.39
C VAL A 140 6.80 12.32 -4.34
N VAL A 141 6.14 13.26 -3.65
CA VAL A 141 5.29 13.14 -2.46
C VAL A 141 4.08 12.22 -2.68
N GLY A 142 3.79 11.38 -1.68
CA GLY A 142 2.63 10.49 -1.62
C GLY A 142 1.28 11.23 -1.70
N GLN A 143 0.27 10.57 -2.26
CA GLN A 143 -1.07 11.13 -2.41
C GLN A 143 -1.78 11.23 -1.07
N ARG A 144 -1.71 12.38 -0.40
CA ARG A 144 -2.74 12.81 0.56
C ARG A 144 -3.19 14.20 0.18
N HIS A 145 -4.48 14.44 0.34
CA HIS A 145 -5.15 15.70 0.01
C HIS A 145 -4.36 16.89 0.56
N GLY A 146 -4.00 17.83 -0.32
CA GLY A 146 -3.22 19.02 0.03
C GLY A 146 -1.74 18.87 -0.34
N VAL A 147 -1.29 19.70 -1.29
CA VAL A 147 0.12 19.83 -1.64
C VAL A 147 0.86 20.46 -0.45
N GLU A 148 1.58 19.66 0.32
CA GLU A 148 2.63 20.17 1.21
C GLU A 148 4.01 19.75 0.70
N VAL A 149 4.79 20.77 0.35
CA VAL A 149 6.20 20.66 0.00
C VAL A 149 7.03 20.66 1.28
N GLY A 150 7.44 19.47 1.74
CA GLY A 150 8.29 19.32 2.93
C GLY A 150 9.69 18.81 2.56
N VAL A 151 10.72 19.61 2.83
CA VAL A 151 12.13 19.20 2.78
C VAL A 151 12.48 18.62 4.14
N LEU A 152 12.94 17.37 4.21
CA LEU A 152 13.64 16.88 5.40
C LEU A 152 15.06 17.42 5.36
N GLY A 153 15.37 18.33 6.29
CA GLY A 153 16.73 18.79 6.60
C GLY A 153 17.48 17.81 7.47
#